data_AF-A0AAD9UEI5-F1
#
_entry.id   AF-A0AAD9UEI5-F1
#
_cell.length_a   1.000
_cell.length_b   1.000
_cell.length_c   1.000
_cell.angle_alpha   90.00
_cell.angle_beta   90.00
_cell.angle_gamma   90.00
#
_symmetry.space_group_name_H-M   'P 1'
#
loop_
_entity.id
_entity.type
_entity.pdbx_description
1 polymer ?
#
loop_
_entity_poly.entity_id
_entity_poly.type
_entity_poly.pdbx_seq_one_letter_code
_entity_poly.pdbx_strand_id
1 'polypeptide(L)'
;MVHYCENVTDCRRSQLLEYFGEVFDRKQCHSNPAALCDNCSSTEVFCCRDVSEDVKLIIRGVQKILASGFRHSNFTLLHLVEVFKGSRNAKVMENGHNNCVFYGRGKSYSRSDCERLWRQLVVDGVLAEKLFVTAQDHTVCYMELGRKAQDVLQGKLKVEFQMRKSGQTAETTHQGGEDHGSSESELTKECYNELVSLAKTISQRLQYKNYTSVFNNATLQEMASSPPLTLDEMKDIDGVSAYKLAQYGQQFLEVTMKYAVMIASMDEAAEDMTDTDGLQESRYFNSNTAATSTNSGKKRWKKRKPRGATTQKGKRQWGATKGKGRAAPKKSASMSAVGASKRVNLAQYKRPEAAGTAFSSASHLPSRKPRLLNAPAPRSFLGGGGGTFFG
;
A
#
# COMPACT_ATOMS: atom_id res chain seq x y z
N MET A 1 -3.98 0.13 18.89
CA MET A 1 -3.31 0.92 17.84
C MET A 1 -2.36 0.08 16.98
N VAL A 2 -1.32 -0.56 17.51
CA VAL A 2 -0.40 -1.39 16.70
C VAL A 2 -1.14 -2.51 15.92
N HIS A 3 -2.11 -3.17 16.56
CA HIS A 3 -2.97 -4.15 15.90
C HIS A 3 -3.67 -3.60 14.65
N TYR A 4 -4.16 -2.36 14.71
CA TYR A 4 -4.79 -1.69 13.56
C TYR A 4 -3.77 -1.51 12.43
N CYS A 5 -2.53 -1.11 12.72
CA CYS A 5 -1.50 -0.91 11.70
C CYS A 5 -1.05 -2.23 11.04
N GLU A 6 -0.86 -3.30 11.82
CA GLU A 6 -0.37 -4.60 11.34
C GLU A 6 -1.43 -5.43 10.62
N ASN A 7 -2.71 -5.18 10.90
CA ASN A 7 -3.81 -5.87 10.24
C ASN A 7 -4.00 -5.33 8.82
N VAL A 8 -3.59 -6.14 7.85
CA VAL A 8 -3.65 -5.83 6.41
C VAL A 8 -4.83 -6.51 5.71
N THR A 9 -5.69 -7.20 6.45
CA THR A 9 -6.69 -8.11 5.88
C THR A 9 -8.10 -7.67 6.16
N ASP A 10 -8.40 -7.27 7.39
CA ASP A 10 -9.71 -6.77 7.78
C ASP A 10 -9.91 -5.33 7.30
N CYS A 11 -11.15 -4.97 6.99
CA CYS A 11 -11.47 -3.61 6.54
C CYS A 11 -11.05 -2.59 7.61
N ARG A 12 -10.35 -1.51 7.23
CA ARG A 12 -9.93 -0.47 8.18
C ARG A 12 -11.13 0.14 8.92
N ARG A 13 -12.24 0.34 8.20
CA ARG A 13 -13.48 0.87 8.79
C ARG A 13 -14.08 -0.07 9.80
N SER A 14 -14.16 -1.36 9.50
CA SER A 14 -14.68 -2.34 10.46
C SER A 14 -13.81 -2.37 11.71
N GLN A 15 -12.48 -2.40 11.57
CA GLN A 15 -11.56 -2.37 12.71
C GLN A 15 -11.72 -1.12 13.59
N LEU A 16 -11.88 0.07 12.98
CA LEU A 16 -12.04 1.31 13.71
C LEU A 16 -13.39 1.37 14.44
N LEU A 17 -14.47 1.00 13.75
CA LEU A 17 -15.83 1.05 14.30
C LEU A 17 -16.04 -0.02 15.37
N GLU A 18 -15.49 -1.22 15.19
CA GLU A 18 -15.52 -2.29 16.19
C GLU A 18 -14.82 -1.87 17.49
N TYR A 19 -13.73 -1.09 17.40
CA TYR A 19 -13.08 -0.52 18.58
C TYR A 19 -14.00 0.39 19.41
N PHE A 20 -14.95 1.07 18.76
CA PHE A 20 -16.00 1.86 19.42
C PHE A 20 -17.29 1.07 19.72
N GLY A 21 -17.31 -0.24 19.42
CA GLY A 21 -18.46 -1.11 19.65
C GLY A 21 -19.54 -1.05 18.57
N GLU A 22 -19.24 -0.47 17.41
CA GLU A 22 -20.14 -0.41 16.26
C GLU A 22 -19.88 -1.56 15.28
N VAL A 23 -20.95 -2.16 14.77
CA VAL A 23 -20.87 -3.25 13.81
C VAL A 23 -20.94 -2.69 12.39
N PHE A 24 -19.90 -2.92 11.60
CA PHE A 24 -19.81 -2.45 10.22
C PHE A 24 -19.44 -3.59 9.27
N ASP A 25 -20.26 -3.83 8.25
CA ASP A 25 -20.01 -4.87 7.25
C ASP A 25 -19.02 -4.38 6.18
N ARG A 26 -18.04 -5.22 5.83
CA ARG A 26 -17.06 -4.97 4.77
C ARG A 26 -17.73 -4.60 3.45
N LYS A 27 -18.92 -5.14 3.15
CA LYS A 27 -19.68 -4.84 1.93
C LYS A 27 -20.01 -3.35 1.80
N GLN A 28 -20.25 -2.66 2.91
CA GLN A 28 -20.53 -1.21 2.91
C GLN A 28 -19.27 -0.39 2.59
N CYS A 29 -18.08 -0.93 2.82
CA CYS A 29 -16.85 -0.30 2.33
C CYS A 29 -16.76 -0.40 0.80
N HIS A 30 -17.19 -1.53 0.23
CA HIS A 30 -17.19 -1.76 -1.21
C HIS A 30 -18.33 -1.07 -1.96
N SER A 31 -19.42 -0.69 -1.28
CA SER A 31 -20.54 0.02 -1.92
C SER A 31 -20.19 1.46 -2.33
N ASN A 32 -19.11 2.05 -1.79
CA ASN A 32 -18.61 3.35 -2.21
C ASN A 32 -17.16 3.23 -2.73
N PRO A 33 -16.98 2.96 -4.05
CA PRO A 33 -15.65 2.81 -4.65
C PRO A 33 -14.74 4.02 -4.52
N ALA A 34 -15.31 5.24 -4.51
CA ALA A 34 -14.55 6.48 -4.40
C ALA A 34 -13.87 6.66 -3.03
N ALA A 35 -14.38 5.99 -2.00
CA ALA A 35 -13.86 6.07 -0.64
C ALA A 35 -13.44 4.69 -0.12
N LEU A 36 -12.84 3.81 -0.93
CA LEU A 36 -12.38 2.51 -0.44
C LEU A 36 -11.18 2.64 0.53
N CYS A 37 -11.09 1.77 1.55
CA CYS A 37 -9.88 1.71 2.38
C CYS A 37 -8.79 0.87 1.70
N ASP A 38 -7.52 1.09 2.08
CA ASP A 38 -6.35 0.37 1.55
C ASP A 38 -6.50 -1.16 1.62
N ASN A 39 -6.93 -1.73 2.75
CA ASN A 39 -7.13 -3.18 2.91
C ASN A 39 -8.27 -3.75 2.04
N CYS A 40 -9.26 -2.93 1.69
CA CYS A 40 -10.33 -3.33 0.76
C CYS A 40 -9.90 -3.16 -0.70
N SER A 41 -8.98 -2.23 -0.96
CA SER A 41 -8.45 -1.94 -2.29
C SER A 41 -7.35 -2.89 -2.69
N SER A 42 -6.69 -3.54 -1.73
CA SER A 42 -5.61 -4.49 -2.01
C SER A 42 -6.12 -5.75 -2.71
N THR A 43 -5.44 -6.15 -3.78
CA THR A 43 -5.67 -7.41 -4.51
C THR A 43 -4.97 -8.62 -3.87
N GLU A 44 -4.28 -8.40 -2.74
CA GLU A 44 -3.52 -9.44 -2.06
C GLU A 44 -4.44 -10.47 -1.41
N VAL A 45 -4.24 -11.74 -1.77
CA VAL A 45 -4.97 -12.86 -1.17
C VAL A 45 -4.18 -13.40 0.02
N PHE A 46 -4.78 -13.33 1.20
CA PHE A 46 -4.23 -13.88 2.42
C PHE A 46 -4.83 -15.27 2.71
N CYS A 47 -4.03 -16.16 3.27
CA CYS A 47 -4.51 -17.41 3.85
C CYS A 47 -4.19 -17.43 5.35
N CYS A 48 -5.21 -17.73 6.15
CA CYS A 48 -5.01 -18.07 7.56
C CYS A 48 -4.31 -19.42 7.64
N ARG A 49 -3.17 -19.45 8.32
CA ARG A 49 -2.41 -20.66 8.58
C ARG A 49 -2.18 -20.80 10.07
N ASP A 50 -2.37 -22.01 10.58
CA ASP A 50 -1.95 -22.36 11.94
C ASP A 50 -0.41 -22.42 11.96
N VAL A 51 0.19 -21.51 12.73
CA VAL A 51 1.64 -21.40 12.91
C VAL A 51 2.07 -21.77 14.34
N SER A 52 1.18 -22.40 15.11
CA SER A 52 1.43 -22.74 16.52
C SER A 52 2.71 -23.55 16.73
N GLU A 53 3.01 -24.50 15.84
CA GLU A 53 4.24 -25.31 15.92
C GLU A 53 5.52 -24.49 15.67
N ASP A 54 5.48 -23.58 14.68
CA ASP A 54 6.60 -22.68 14.41
C ASP A 54 6.82 -21.73 15.59
N VAL A 55 5.74 -21.24 16.20
CA VAL A 55 5.78 -20.36 17.37
C VAL A 55 6.33 -21.10 18.60
N LYS A 56 5.97 -22.37 18.83
CA LYS A 56 6.57 -23.19 19.90
C LYS A 56 8.09 -23.31 19.74
N LEU A 57 8.58 -23.46 18.50
CA LEU A 57 10.01 -23.48 18.20
C LEU A 57 10.67 -22.12 18.46
N ILE A 58 10.01 -21.02 18.08
CA ILE A 58 10.47 -19.66 18.37
C ILE A 58 10.62 -19.47 19.88
N ILE A 59 9.61 -19.80 20.68
CA ILE A 59 9.64 -19.65 22.15
C ILE A 59 10.80 -20.45 22.75
N ARG A 60 10.94 -21.74 22.40
CA ARG A 60 12.05 -22.59 22.87
C ARG A 60 13.42 -22.03 22.44
N GLY A 61 13.47 -21.47 21.25
CA GLY A 61 14.63 -20.82 20.67
C GLY A 61 15.08 -19.59 21.45
N VAL A 62 14.15 -18.66 21.67
CA VAL A 62 14.36 -17.46 22.46
C VAL A 62 14.76 -17.82 23.89
N GLN A 63 14.06 -18.78 24.51
CA GLN A 63 14.40 -19.28 25.84
C GLN A 63 15.86 -19.76 25.94
N LYS A 64 16.32 -20.56 24.96
CA LYS A 64 17.71 -21.03 24.91
C LYS A 64 18.70 -19.90 24.69
N ILE A 65 18.41 -18.96 23.80
CA ILE A 65 19.30 -17.82 23.53
C ILE A 65 19.46 -16.96 24.79
N LEU A 66 18.36 -16.66 25.48
CA LEU A 66 18.36 -15.88 26.72
C LEU A 66 19.06 -16.63 27.86
N ALA A 67 18.89 -17.95 27.95
CA ALA A 67 19.52 -18.79 28.97
C ALA A 67 21.02 -19.03 28.72
N SER A 68 21.50 -18.87 27.47
CA SER A 68 22.86 -19.23 27.06
C SER A 68 23.97 -18.40 27.73
N GLY A 69 23.63 -17.30 28.43
CA GLY A 69 24.58 -16.54 29.24
C GLY A 69 25.79 -15.96 28.48
N PHE A 70 25.78 -16.00 27.14
CA PHE A 70 26.82 -15.39 26.31
C PHE A 70 26.86 -13.88 26.55
N ARG A 71 28.00 -13.26 26.24
CA ARG A 71 28.44 -11.89 26.63
C ARG A 71 27.40 -10.77 26.44
N HIS A 72 26.34 -11.00 25.67
CA HIS A 72 25.14 -10.17 25.59
C HIS A 72 23.90 -11.08 25.57
N SER A 73 23.08 -11.05 26.62
CA SER A 73 21.85 -11.84 26.73
C SER A 73 20.64 -11.22 26.03
N ASN A 74 20.80 -10.02 25.47
CA ASN A 74 19.68 -9.20 25.03
C ASN A 74 19.75 -9.02 23.50
N PHE A 75 18.70 -9.44 22.81
CA PHE A 75 18.62 -9.39 21.35
C PHE A 75 17.37 -8.66 20.88
N THR A 76 17.51 -7.87 19.83
CA THR A 76 16.39 -7.12 19.25
C THR A 76 15.52 -8.03 18.39
N LEU A 77 14.28 -7.62 18.13
CA LEU A 77 13.34 -8.34 17.26
C LEU A 77 13.96 -8.66 15.90
N LEU A 78 14.60 -7.67 15.26
CA LEU A 78 15.22 -7.82 13.95
C LEU A 78 16.33 -8.88 13.94
N HIS A 79 17.12 -8.96 15.02
CA HIS A 79 18.15 -9.99 15.13
C HIS A 79 17.55 -11.39 15.19
N LEU A 80 16.50 -11.58 15.99
CA LEU A 80 15.84 -12.88 16.11
C LEU A 80 15.09 -13.29 14.83
N VAL A 81 14.53 -12.32 14.10
CA VAL A 81 13.96 -12.54 12.76
C VAL A 81 15.03 -13.05 11.79
N GLU A 82 16.24 -12.48 11.82
CA GLU A 82 17.34 -12.94 10.96
C GLU A 82 17.79 -14.37 11.31
N VAL A 83 17.85 -14.71 12.60
CA VAL A 83 18.11 -16.08 13.05
C VAL A 83 17.02 -17.03 12.54
N PHE A 84 15.75 -16.69 12.74
CA PHE A 84 14.61 -17.51 12.31
C PHE A 84 14.61 -17.73 10.79
N LYS A 85 14.89 -16.70 9.99
CA LYS A 85 15.00 -16.80 8.54
C LYS A 85 16.23 -17.61 8.09
N GLY A 86 17.23 -17.76 8.94
CA GLY A 86 18.48 -18.46 8.63
C GLY A 86 19.47 -17.60 7.85
N SER A 87 19.51 -16.30 8.13
CA SER A 87 20.45 -15.37 7.52
C SER A 87 21.89 -15.65 7.98
N ARG A 88 22.86 -15.49 7.07
CA ARG A 88 24.30 -15.65 7.34
C ARG A 88 24.94 -14.33 7.81
N ASN A 89 24.19 -13.48 8.49
CA ASN A 89 24.69 -12.19 8.97
C ASN A 89 25.85 -12.40 9.96
N ALA A 90 26.88 -11.55 9.91
CA ALA A 90 28.08 -11.68 10.74
C ALA A 90 27.72 -11.79 12.23
N LYS A 91 26.82 -10.94 12.72
CA LYS A 91 26.35 -10.95 14.13
C LYS A 91 25.68 -12.27 14.53
N VAL A 92 24.95 -12.92 13.61
CA VAL A 92 24.30 -14.22 13.88
C VAL A 92 25.34 -15.32 14.03
N MET A 93 26.37 -15.29 13.18
CA MET A 93 27.46 -16.27 13.18
C MET A 93 28.41 -16.07 14.37
N GLU A 94 28.79 -14.82 14.67
CA GLU A 94 29.65 -14.46 15.81
C GLU A 94 29.06 -14.87 17.15
N ASN A 95 27.74 -14.73 17.31
CA ASN A 95 27.03 -15.15 18.52
C ASN A 95 26.66 -16.64 18.55
N GLY A 96 27.01 -17.42 17.51
CA GLY A 96 26.74 -18.85 17.44
C GLY A 96 25.25 -19.22 17.31
N HIS A 97 24.38 -18.28 16.92
CA HIS A 97 22.94 -18.52 16.80
C HIS A 97 22.56 -19.33 15.56
N ASN A 98 23.52 -19.63 14.69
CA ASN A 98 23.39 -20.62 13.62
C ASN A 98 23.13 -22.05 14.15
N ASN A 99 23.50 -22.33 15.40
CA ASN A 99 23.28 -23.65 16.03
C ASN A 99 21.94 -23.73 16.81
N CYS A 100 21.12 -22.69 16.79
CA CYS A 100 19.85 -22.65 17.52
C CYS A 100 18.76 -23.49 16.83
N VAL A 101 17.82 -24.01 17.63
CA VAL A 101 16.76 -24.95 17.19
C VAL A 101 15.86 -24.37 16.09
N PHE A 102 15.62 -23.06 16.13
CA PHE A 102 14.74 -22.33 15.22
C PHE A 102 15.48 -21.66 14.05
N TYR A 103 16.81 -21.80 13.97
CA TYR A 103 17.60 -21.22 12.90
C TYR A 103 17.16 -21.78 11.54
N GLY A 104 16.81 -20.89 10.61
CA GLY A 104 16.39 -21.28 9.26
C GLY A 104 15.07 -22.03 9.16
N ARG A 105 14.25 -22.07 10.23
CA ARG A 105 12.88 -22.62 10.18
C ARG A 105 11.93 -21.69 9.42
N GLY A 106 12.20 -20.40 9.44
CA GLY A 106 11.44 -19.36 8.75
C GLY A 106 11.78 -19.18 7.26
N LYS A 107 12.48 -20.12 6.61
CA LYS A 107 12.90 -19.96 5.20
C LYS A 107 11.74 -19.88 4.21
N SER A 108 10.63 -20.53 4.53
CA SER A 108 9.38 -20.48 3.75
C SER A 108 8.69 -19.12 3.83
N TYR A 109 8.99 -18.32 4.86
CA TYR A 109 8.35 -17.03 5.08
C TYR A 109 9.08 -15.92 4.32
N SER A 110 8.29 -15.02 3.73
CA SER A 110 8.83 -13.76 3.22
C SER A 110 9.44 -12.95 4.38
N ARG A 111 10.37 -12.04 4.09
CA ARG A 111 11.00 -11.25 5.18
C ARG A 111 9.94 -10.40 5.91
N SER A 112 9.05 -9.78 5.15
CA SER A 112 7.94 -8.99 5.70
C SER A 112 7.01 -9.83 6.55
N ASP A 113 6.65 -11.05 6.12
CA ASP A 113 5.78 -11.94 6.91
C ASP A 113 6.46 -12.43 8.19
N CYS A 114 7.78 -12.68 8.16
CA CYS A 114 8.51 -12.95 9.40
C CYS A 114 8.39 -11.77 10.37
N GLU A 115 8.71 -10.55 9.92
CA GLU A 115 8.67 -9.39 10.81
C GLU A 115 7.25 -9.14 11.36
N ARG A 116 6.22 -9.30 10.52
CA ARG A 116 4.80 -9.24 10.93
C ARG A 116 4.45 -10.30 11.97
N LEU A 117 4.85 -11.55 11.74
CA LEU A 117 4.63 -12.65 12.70
C LEU A 117 5.26 -12.32 14.06
N TRP A 118 6.52 -11.87 14.06
CA TRP A 118 7.20 -11.52 15.30
C TRP A 118 6.55 -10.34 16.04
N ARG A 119 6.09 -9.32 15.31
CA ARG A 119 5.32 -8.21 15.91
C ARG A 119 3.96 -8.67 16.44
N GLN A 120 3.26 -9.55 15.73
CA GLN A 120 2.02 -10.15 16.21
C GLN A 120 2.25 -10.91 17.53
N LEU A 121 3.32 -11.70 17.64
CA LEU A 121 3.65 -12.41 18.88
C LEU A 121 3.90 -11.46 20.07
N VAL A 122 4.44 -10.26 19.83
CA VAL A 122 4.58 -9.21 20.85
C VAL A 122 3.22 -8.66 21.25
N VAL A 123 2.36 -8.32 20.27
CA VAL A 123 1.01 -7.80 20.52
C VAL A 123 0.14 -8.81 21.26
N ASP A 124 0.23 -10.09 20.91
CA ASP A 124 -0.53 -11.18 21.54
C ASP A 124 -0.04 -11.49 22.96
N GLY A 125 1.14 -10.98 23.35
CA GLY A 125 1.77 -11.20 24.66
C GLY A 125 2.46 -12.56 24.80
N VAL A 126 2.75 -13.22 23.67
CA VAL A 126 3.58 -14.43 23.60
C VAL A 126 5.05 -14.08 23.75
N LEU A 127 5.46 -12.95 23.17
CA LEU A 127 6.76 -12.32 23.39
C LEU A 127 6.55 -10.98 24.11
N ALA A 128 7.59 -10.49 24.77
CA ALA A 128 7.59 -9.19 25.44
C ALA A 128 8.79 -8.37 25.01
N GLU A 129 8.66 -7.04 25.08
CA GLU A 129 9.75 -6.11 24.84
C GLU A 129 10.24 -5.51 26.15
N LYS A 130 11.55 -5.49 26.33
CA LYS A 130 12.25 -4.82 27.42
C LYS A 130 13.01 -3.62 26.88
N LEU A 131 12.63 -2.46 27.40
CA LEU A 131 13.24 -1.18 27.04
C LEU A 131 14.55 -1.02 27.80
N PHE A 132 15.60 -0.64 27.08
CA PHE A 132 16.89 -0.29 27.64
C PHE A 132 17.33 1.06 27.11
N VAL A 133 17.62 2.00 28.00
CA VAL A 133 18.13 3.32 27.62
C VAL A 133 19.65 3.26 27.57
N THR A 134 20.20 3.51 26.39
CA THR A 134 21.65 3.55 26.16
C THR A 134 22.24 4.82 26.78
N ALA A 135 23.56 4.85 27.02
CA ALA A 135 24.27 6.04 27.51
C ALA A 135 24.14 7.29 26.61
N GLN A 136 23.65 7.13 25.38
CA GLN A 136 23.36 8.18 24.41
C GLN A 136 21.87 8.58 24.38
N ASP A 137 21.10 8.23 25.42
CA ASP A 137 19.64 8.43 25.52
C ASP A 137 18.81 7.80 24.40
N HIS A 138 19.37 6.81 23.69
CA HIS A 138 18.64 6.00 22.73
C HIS A 138 17.99 4.80 23.42
N THR A 139 16.68 4.65 23.25
CA THR A 139 15.93 3.49 23.75
C THR A 139 16.01 2.34 22.76
N VAL A 140 16.49 1.20 23.24
CA VAL A 140 16.57 -0.05 22.47
C VAL A 140 15.59 -1.06 23.06
N CYS A 141 14.81 -1.69 22.18
CA CYS A 141 13.88 -2.76 22.56
C CYS A 141 14.54 -4.12 22.39
N TYR A 142 14.71 -4.83 23.51
CA TYR A 142 15.17 -6.21 23.52
C TYR A 142 14.00 -7.17 23.75
N MET A 143 14.10 -8.37 23.21
CA MET A 143 13.05 -9.36 23.27
C MET A 143 13.19 -10.27 24.48
N GLU A 144 12.08 -10.47 25.20
CA GLU A 144 11.93 -11.42 26.29
C GLU A 144 10.70 -12.32 26.04
N LEU A 145 10.55 -13.37 26.85
CA LEU A 145 9.36 -14.22 26.79
C LEU A 145 8.18 -13.50 27.43
N GLY A 146 7.03 -13.52 26.75
CA GLY A 146 5.79 -12.96 27.26
C GLY A 146 5.05 -13.90 28.21
N ARG A 147 4.02 -13.38 28.88
CA ARG A 147 3.23 -14.12 29.87
C ARG A 147 2.49 -15.31 29.25
N LYS A 148 2.05 -15.19 28.00
CA LYS A 148 1.31 -16.24 27.28
C LYS A 148 2.23 -17.28 26.60
N ALA A 149 3.55 -17.13 26.69
CA ALA A 149 4.49 -18.05 26.05
C ALA A 149 4.28 -19.51 26.51
N GLN A 150 4.04 -19.68 27.82
CA GLN A 150 3.89 -21.00 28.41
C GLN A 150 2.56 -21.67 28.00
N ASP A 151 1.50 -20.89 27.80
CA ASP A 151 0.20 -21.39 27.33
C ASP A 151 0.28 -21.92 25.89
N VAL A 152 1.05 -21.26 25.02
CA VAL A 152 1.33 -21.73 23.65
C VAL A 152 2.15 -23.03 23.68
N LEU A 153 3.17 -23.10 24.55
CA LEU A 153 3.99 -24.31 24.71
C LEU A 153 3.16 -25.51 25.21
N GLN A 154 2.20 -25.28 26.11
CA GLN A 154 1.27 -26.30 26.61
C GLN A 154 0.15 -26.65 25.62
N GLY A 155 0.03 -25.91 24.50
CA GLY A 155 -1.01 -26.12 23.49
C GLY A 155 -2.39 -25.60 23.88
N LYS A 156 -2.49 -24.78 24.94
CA LYS A 156 -3.74 -24.14 25.38
C LYS A 156 -4.14 -22.98 24.48
N LEU A 157 -3.15 -22.29 23.92
CA LEU A 157 -3.33 -21.16 23.00
C LEU A 157 -2.83 -21.54 21.60
N LYS A 158 -3.71 -21.48 20.61
CA LYS A 158 -3.36 -21.60 19.19
C LYS A 158 -3.01 -20.23 18.63
N VAL A 159 -2.04 -20.19 17.71
CA VAL A 159 -1.62 -18.97 17.03
C VAL A 159 -1.89 -19.12 15.55
N GLU A 160 -2.84 -18.31 15.07
CA GLU A 160 -3.17 -18.21 13.65
C GLU A 160 -2.48 -16.97 13.06
N PHE A 161 -1.91 -17.13 11.87
CA PHE A 161 -1.21 -16.06 11.17
C PHE A 161 -1.72 -15.93 9.75
N GLN A 162 -1.94 -14.69 9.32
CA GLN A 162 -2.43 -14.37 7.99
C GLN A 162 -1.24 -14.13 7.05
N MET A 163 -0.92 -15.16 6.27
CA MET A 163 0.20 -15.15 5.34
C MET A 163 -0.27 -14.76 3.94
N ARG A 164 0.53 -13.97 3.23
CA ARG A 164 0.27 -13.69 1.81
C ARG A 164 0.44 -14.99 1.02
N LYS A 165 -0.51 -15.32 0.14
CA LYS A 165 -0.33 -16.43 -0.80
C LYS A 165 0.79 -16.06 -1.79
N SER A 166 1.97 -16.66 -1.62
CA SER A 166 3.02 -16.62 -2.63
C SER A 166 2.59 -17.51 -3.80
N GLY A 167 2.38 -16.90 -4.98
CA GLY A 167 2.01 -17.63 -6.19
C GLY A 167 0.55 -17.46 -6.59
N GLN A 168 0.10 -16.22 -6.75
CA GLN A 168 -0.21 -15.71 -8.07
C GLN A 168 0.40 -14.31 -8.07
N THR A 169 1.43 -14.07 -8.88
CA THR A 169 1.37 -12.87 -9.70
C THR A 169 0.00 -12.96 -10.36
N ALA A 170 -1.01 -12.33 -9.75
CA ALA A 170 -2.02 -11.68 -10.55
C ALA A 170 -1.17 -10.95 -11.57
N GLU A 171 -1.25 -11.40 -12.81
CA GLU A 171 -0.68 -10.66 -13.91
C GLU A 171 -1.01 -9.22 -13.60
N THR A 172 0.04 -8.45 -13.37
CA THR A 172 -0.05 -7.01 -13.40
C THR A 172 -0.43 -6.69 -14.84
N THR A 173 -1.71 -6.90 -15.18
CA THR A 173 -2.48 -5.87 -15.81
C THR A 173 -2.32 -4.69 -14.87
N HIS A 174 -1.23 -3.96 -15.06
CA HIS A 174 -1.32 -2.52 -15.08
C HIS A 174 -2.45 -2.21 -16.06
N GLN A 175 -3.69 -2.31 -15.59
CA GLN A 175 -4.63 -1.23 -15.82
C GLN A 175 -4.03 -0.06 -15.06
N GLY A 176 -2.97 0.53 -15.64
CA GLY A 176 -3.04 1.96 -15.81
C GLY A 176 -4.39 2.14 -16.48
N GLY A 177 -5.36 2.66 -15.73
CA GLY A 177 -6.41 3.41 -16.36
C GLY A 177 -5.72 4.56 -17.06
N GLU A 178 -5.14 4.29 -18.23
CA GLU A 178 -5.46 5.06 -19.41
C GLU A 178 -6.97 4.89 -19.53
N ASP A 179 -7.65 5.74 -18.76
CA ASP A 179 -8.94 6.27 -19.11
C ASP A 179 -8.78 6.61 -20.58
N HIS A 180 -9.25 5.72 -21.48
CA HIS A 180 -9.75 6.14 -22.77
C HIS A 180 -10.96 6.99 -22.46
N GLY A 181 -10.69 8.14 -21.84
CA GLY A 181 -11.66 9.16 -21.60
C GLY A 181 -12.16 9.53 -22.98
N SER A 182 -13.47 9.49 -23.15
CA SER A 182 -14.06 10.33 -24.19
C SER A 182 -13.41 11.71 -24.08
N SER A 183 -13.16 12.35 -25.23
CA SER A 183 -12.64 13.73 -25.30
C SER A 183 -13.40 14.69 -24.37
N GLU A 184 -14.68 14.39 -24.10
CA GLU A 184 -15.56 15.00 -23.10
C GLU A 184 -14.95 15.03 -21.67
N SER A 185 -14.28 13.95 -21.23
CA SER A 185 -13.65 13.88 -19.90
C SER A 185 -12.37 14.71 -19.78
N GLU A 186 -11.66 14.96 -20.89
CA GLU A 186 -10.44 15.76 -20.91
C GLU A 186 -10.78 17.25 -20.91
N LEU A 187 -11.75 17.67 -21.72
CA LEU A 187 -12.30 19.04 -21.71
C LEU A 187 -12.92 19.41 -20.35
N THR A 188 -13.62 18.46 -19.70
CA THR A 188 -14.16 18.66 -18.34
C THR A 188 -13.03 18.89 -17.32
N LYS A 189 -11.92 18.14 -17.42
CA LYS A 189 -10.74 18.31 -16.55
C LYS A 189 -10.07 19.66 -16.79
N GLU A 190 -9.97 20.11 -18.04
CA GLU A 190 -9.43 21.43 -18.40
C GLU A 190 -10.30 22.57 -17.86
N CYS A 191 -11.63 22.46 -18.01
CA CYS A 191 -12.59 23.41 -17.46
C CYS A 191 -12.43 23.57 -15.94
N TYR A 192 -12.39 22.45 -15.20
CA TYR A 192 -12.17 22.46 -13.76
C TYR A 192 -10.86 23.15 -13.38
N ASN A 193 -9.77 22.89 -14.10
CA ASN A 193 -8.48 23.50 -13.82
C ASN A 193 -8.49 25.03 -14.07
N GLU A 194 -9.15 25.49 -15.13
CA GLU A 194 -9.28 26.93 -15.42
C GLU A 194 -10.15 27.62 -14.35
N LEU A 195 -11.25 27.00 -13.92
CA LEU A 195 -12.10 27.49 -12.82
C LEU A 195 -11.34 27.58 -11.48
N VAL A 196 -10.52 26.58 -11.15
CA VAL A 196 -9.67 26.60 -9.95
C VAL A 196 -8.61 27.71 -10.04
N SER A 197 -8.04 27.94 -11.22
CA SER A 197 -7.05 29.00 -11.43
C SER A 197 -7.68 30.40 -11.24
N LEU A 198 -8.91 30.58 -11.69
CA LEU A 198 -9.68 31.80 -11.53
C LEU A 198 -10.05 32.03 -10.06
N ALA A 199 -10.50 30.99 -9.35
CA ALA A 199 -10.76 31.05 -7.92
C ALA A 199 -9.50 31.43 -7.11
N LYS A 200 -8.33 30.89 -7.48
CA LYS A 200 -7.05 31.26 -6.87
C LYS A 200 -6.71 32.73 -7.11
N THR A 201 -6.85 33.20 -8.34
CA THR A 201 -6.56 34.59 -8.72
C THR A 201 -7.45 35.58 -7.95
N ILE A 202 -8.75 35.29 -7.85
CA ILE A 202 -9.68 36.09 -7.04
C ILE A 202 -9.31 36.05 -5.56
N SER A 203 -8.97 34.86 -5.03
CA SER A 203 -8.59 34.73 -3.62
C SER A 203 -7.33 35.51 -3.26
N GLN A 204 -6.35 35.55 -4.16
CA GLN A 204 -5.13 36.34 -3.98
C GLN A 204 -5.43 37.84 -4.01
N ARG A 205 -6.26 38.30 -4.96
CA ARG A 205 -6.69 39.71 -5.07
C ARG A 205 -7.44 40.18 -3.83
N LEU A 206 -8.26 39.31 -3.24
CA LEU A 206 -9.05 39.60 -2.03
C LEU A 206 -8.35 39.21 -0.73
N GLN A 207 -7.10 38.75 -0.80
CA GLN A 207 -6.29 38.32 0.35
C GLN A 207 -6.96 37.24 1.22
N TYR A 208 -7.74 36.34 0.61
CA TYR A 208 -8.26 35.17 1.30
C TYR A 208 -7.17 34.12 1.48
N LYS A 209 -7.17 33.47 2.66
CA LYS A 209 -6.19 32.42 3.00
C LYS A 209 -6.28 31.20 2.07
N ASN A 210 -7.50 30.88 1.61
CA ASN A 210 -7.78 29.73 0.75
C ASN A 210 -8.76 30.14 -0.37
N TYR A 211 -8.53 29.63 -1.59
CA TYR A 211 -9.43 29.84 -2.73
C TYR A 211 -10.81 29.23 -2.55
N THR A 212 -10.94 28.25 -1.65
CA THR A 212 -12.21 27.64 -1.25
C THR A 212 -13.20 28.63 -0.62
N SER A 213 -12.71 29.80 -0.18
CA SER A 213 -13.56 30.90 0.29
C SER A 213 -14.39 31.52 -0.85
N VAL A 214 -13.93 31.39 -2.10
CA VAL A 214 -14.65 31.81 -3.31
C VAL A 214 -15.70 30.74 -3.65
N PHE A 215 -15.25 29.54 -4.04
CA PHE A 215 -16.10 28.37 -4.32
C PHE A 215 -15.44 27.09 -3.80
N ASN A 216 -16.24 26.15 -3.27
CA ASN A 216 -15.71 24.88 -2.79
C ASN A 216 -15.40 23.94 -3.97
N ASN A 217 -14.54 22.95 -3.78
CA ASN A 217 -14.13 22.06 -4.85
C ASN A 217 -15.32 21.30 -5.45
N ALA A 218 -16.30 20.91 -4.62
CA ALA A 218 -17.53 20.28 -5.10
C ALA A 218 -18.30 21.17 -6.08
N THR A 219 -18.42 22.47 -5.78
CA THR A 219 -19.17 23.42 -6.61
C THR A 219 -18.43 23.73 -7.91
N LEU A 220 -17.10 23.83 -7.86
CA LEU A 220 -16.26 24.00 -9.06
C LEU A 220 -16.29 22.76 -9.96
N GLN A 221 -16.38 21.57 -9.35
CA GLN A 221 -16.49 20.31 -10.08
C GLN A 221 -17.85 20.16 -10.74
N GLU A 222 -18.93 20.55 -10.05
CA GLU A 222 -20.28 20.59 -10.61
C GLU A 222 -20.39 21.59 -11.77
N MET A 223 -19.82 22.79 -11.65
CA MET A 223 -19.73 23.78 -12.75
C MET A 223 -18.93 23.26 -13.95
N ALA A 224 -17.95 22.38 -13.75
CA ALA A 224 -17.17 21.82 -14.84
C ALA A 224 -17.90 20.67 -15.54
N SER A 225 -18.64 19.85 -14.78
CA SER A 225 -19.43 18.73 -15.31
C SER A 225 -20.72 19.17 -15.99
N SER A 226 -21.38 20.22 -15.50
CA SER A 226 -22.56 20.83 -16.09
C SER A 226 -22.35 22.34 -16.18
N PRO A 227 -21.73 22.84 -17.27
CA PRO A 227 -21.37 24.24 -17.39
C PRO A 227 -22.62 25.12 -17.56
N PRO A 228 -22.92 26.04 -16.63
CA PRO A 228 -24.05 26.96 -16.78
C PRO A 228 -23.80 27.94 -17.92
N LEU A 229 -24.84 28.21 -18.70
CA LEU A 229 -24.84 29.18 -19.81
C LEU A 229 -25.38 30.54 -19.38
N THR A 230 -26.13 30.58 -18.28
CA THR A 230 -26.71 31.80 -17.71
C THR A 230 -26.40 31.96 -16.22
N LEU A 231 -26.48 33.19 -15.72
CA LEU A 231 -26.35 33.46 -14.29
C LEU A 231 -27.45 32.78 -13.47
N ASP A 232 -28.65 32.64 -14.02
CA ASP A 232 -29.76 31.99 -13.32
C ASP A 232 -29.51 30.48 -13.16
N GLU A 233 -29.00 29.79 -14.19
CA GLU A 233 -28.57 28.39 -14.08
C GLU A 233 -27.42 28.21 -13.09
N MET A 234 -26.48 29.16 -13.05
CA MET A 234 -25.36 29.12 -12.10
C MET A 234 -25.84 29.23 -10.64
N LYS A 235 -26.99 29.86 -10.39
CA LYS A 235 -27.58 30.00 -9.05
C LYS A 235 -28.11 28.67 -8.49
N ASP A 236 -28.52 27.77 -9.37
CA ASP A 236 -29.11 26.48 -9.01
C ASP A 236 -28.06 25.43 -8.60
N ILE A 237 -26.78 25.73 -8.82
CA ILE A 237 -25.64 24.88 -8.42
C ILE A 237 -25.43 24.95 -6.90
N ASP A 238 -25.26 23.78 -6.27
CA ASP A 238 -25.07 23.68 -4.83
C ASP A 238 -23.85 24.50 -4.37
N GLY A 239 -24.06 25.35 -3.36
CA GLY A 239 -23.01 26.20 -2.79
C GLY A 239 -22.75 27.53 -3.51
N VAL A 240 -23.57 27.87 -4.53
CA VAL A 240 -23.61 29.22 -5.13
C VAL A 240 -24.61 30.11 -4.40
N SER A 241 -24.10 30.95 -3.50
CA SER A 241 -24.93 31.98 -2.84
C SER A 241 -25.15 33.20 -3.74
N ALA A 242 -26.29 33.89 -3.60
CA ALA A 242 -26.58 35.14 -4.32
C ALA A 242 -25.47 36.21 -4.18
N TYR A 243 -24.80 36.27 -3.02
CA TYR A 243 -23.66 37.16 -2.80
C TYR A 243 -22.46 36.81 -3.69
N LYS A 244 -22.08 35.53 -3.75
CA LYS A 244 -20.98 35.05 -4.58
C LYS A 244 -21.27 35.20 -6.07
N LEU A 245 -22.52 35.00 -6.47
CA LEU A 245 -22.98 35.19 -7.84
C LEU A 245 -22.88 36.66 -8.26
N ALA A 246 -23.31 37.60 -7.40
CA ALA A 246 -23.18 39.02 -7.67
C ALA A 246 -21.71 39.50 -7.75
N GLN A 247 -20.81 38.91 -6.94
CA GLN A 247 -19.41 39.34 -6.84
C GLN A 247 -18.50 38.71 -7.90
N TYR A 248 -18.71 37.43 -8.22
CA TYR A 248 -17.80 36.64 -9.05
C TYR A 248 -18.48 35.92 -10.21
N GLY A 249 -19.82 35.83 -10.23
CA GLY A 249 -20.58 35.01 -11.17
C GLY A 249 -20.20 35.27 -12.63
N GLN A 250 -20.07 36.54 -13.03
CA GLN A 250 -19.70 36.90 -14.40
C GLN A 250 -18.34 36.32 -14.84
N GLN A 251 -17.33 36.35 -13.97
CA GLN A 251 -15.97 35.87 -14.29
C GLN A 251 -15.94 34.36 -14.44
N PHE A 252 -16.72 33.64 -13.64
CA PHE A 252 -16.84 32.18 -13.75
C PHE A 252 -17.71 31.78 -14.95
N LEU A 253 -18.77 32.55 -15.25
CA LEU A 253 -19.65 32.32 -16.39
C LEU A 253 -18.90 32.41 -17.73
N GLU A 254 -17.96 33.35 -17.87
CA GLU A 254 -17.12 33.45 -19.07
C GLU A 254 -16.32 32.17 -19.33
N VAL A 255 -15.79 31.55 -18.26
CA VAL A 255 -15.05 30.28 -18.37
C VAL A 255 -16.00 29.13 -18.68
N THR A 256 -17.15 29.03 -18.01
CA THR A 256 -18.10 27.92 -18.25
C THR A 256 -18.70 27.99 -19.64
N MET A 257 -19.06 29.18 -20.14
CA MET A 257 -19.58 29.37 -21.50
C MET A 257 -18.55 28.98 -22.57
N LYS A 258 -17.28 29.35 -22.37
CA LYS A 258 -16.18 28.98 -23.26
C LYS A 258 -16.10 27.45 -23.43
N TYR A 259 -16.20 26.69 -22.33
CA TYR A 259 -16.16 25.23 -22.40
C TYR A 259 -17.47 24.59 -22.83
N ALA A 260 -18.62 25.19 -22.52
CA ALA A 260 -19.91 24.69 -23.01
C ALA A 260 -19.99 24.69 -24.55
N VAL A 261 -19.48 25.75 -25.19
CA VAL A 261 -19.40 25.81 -26.67
C VAL A 261 -18.43 24.76 -27.23
N MET A 262 -17.28 24.55 -26.57
CA MET A 262 -16.31 23.54 -27.00
C MET A 262 -16.87 22.12 -26.86
N ILE A 263 -17.58 21.83 -25.77
CA ILE A 263 -18.26 20.54 -25.56
C ILE A 263 -19.35 20.32 -26.62
N ALA A 264 -20.23 21.31 -26.83
CA ALA A 264 -21.29 21.22 -27.83
C ALA A 264 -20.76 21.06 -29.27
N SER A 265 -19.63 21.71 -29.61
CA SER A 265 -19.00 21.56 -30.94
C SER A 265 -18.40 20.17 -31.20
N MET A 266 -18.15 19.39 -30.14
CA MET A 266 -17.64 18.02 -30.25
C MET A 266 -18.76 16.99 -30.34
N ASP A 267 -19.90 17.25 -29.72
CA ASP A 267 -21.09 16.39 -29.82
C ASP A 267 -21.65 16.37 -31.25
N GLU A 268 -21.74 17.54 -31.92
CA GLU A 268 -22.15 17.64 -33.33
C GLU A 268 -21.20 16.88 -34.28
N ALA A 269 -19.89 16.86 -33.97
CA ALA A 269 -18.89 16.13 -34.76
C ALA A 269 -18.92 14.61 -34.53
N ALA A 270 -19.48 14.16 -33.40
CA ALA A 270 -19.67 12.74 -33.10
C ALA A 270 -20.91 12.18 -33.80
N GLU A 271 -21.95 12.98 -34.02
CA GLU A 271 -23.18 12.58 -34.71
C GLU A 271 -22.96 12.37 -36.24
N ASP A 272 -22.17 13.22 -36.90
CA ASP A 272 -21.87 13.13 -38.35
C ASP A 272 -21.06 11.87 -38.75
N MET A 273 -20.45 11.18 -37.79
CA MET A 273 -19.69 9.93 -38.02
C MET A 273 -20.55 8.66 -37.91
N THR A 274 -21.82 8.77 -37.50
CA THR A 274 -22.70 7.59 -37.32
C THR A 274 -23.65 7.31 -38.49
N ASP A 275 -23.72 8.20 -39.48
CA ASP A 275 -24.70 8.11 -40.60
C ASP A 275 -24.14 7.55 -41.92
N THR A 276 -22.92 6.98 -41.94
CA THR A 276 -22.28 6.43 -43.16
C THR A 276 -22.30 4.91 -43.31
N ASP A 277 -23.05 4.17 -42.48
CA ASP A 277 -23.21 2.71 -42.61
C ASP A 277 -24.60 2.27 -43.13
N GLY A 278 -25.29 3.19 -43.81
CA GLY A 278 -26.68 3.05 -44.27
C GLY A 278 -26.90 3.17 -45.78
N LEU A 279 -25.97 2.78 -46.65
CA LEU A 279 -26.27 2.67 -48.09
C LEU A 279 -26.90 1.31 -48.43
N GLN A 280 -28.23 1.38 -48.38
CA GLN A 280 -29.24 0.41 -48.74
C GLN A 280 -29.01 -0.24 -50.12
N GLU A 281 -28.93 -1.56 -50.10
CA GLU A 281 -28.98 -2.48 -51.23
C GLU A 281 -30.29 -2.27 -52.02
N SER A 282 -30.22 -1.53 -53.13
CA SER A 282 -31.37 -1.29 -54.00
C SER A 282 -31.61 -2.50 -54.92
N ARG A 283 -32.64 -3.29 -54.58
CA ARG A 283 -33.26 -4.24 -55.50
C ARG A 283 -34.09 -3.46 -56.52
N TYR A 284 -33.59 -3.24 -57.73
CA TYR A 284 -34.39 -3.16 -58.98
C TYR A 284 -33.46 -3.01 -60.19
N PHE A 285 -32.93 -4.11 -60.73
CA PHE A 285 -33.04 -4.40 -62.17
C PHE A 285 -32.78 -5.88 -62.48
N ASN A 286 -33.79 -6.46 -63.11
CA ASN A 286 -33.93 -7.81 -63.69
C ASN A 286 -32.82 -8.06 -64.73
N SER A 287 -32.38 -9.26 -65.13
CA SER A 287 -33.17 -10.40 -65.61
C SER A 287 -32.23 -11.50 -66.12
N ASN A 288 -32.51 -12.78 -65.86
CA ASN A 288 -32.81 -13.79 -66.89
C ASN A 288 -32.78 -15.23 -66.36
N THR A 289 -33.99 -15.80 -66.27
CA THR A 289 -34.41 -17.08 -66.86
C THR A 289 -33.42 -18.25 -66.91
N ALA A 290 -33.82 -19.32 -66.23
CA ALA A 290 -33.38 -20.68 -66.48
C ALA A 290 -33.55 -21.09 -67.96
N ALA A 291 -32.53 -21.73 -68.53
CA ALA A 291 -32.67 -22.68 -69.63
C ALA A 291 -31.39 -23.54 -69.82
N THR A 292 -31.55 -24.84 -69.59
CA THR A 292 -31.15 -25.94 -70.48
C THR A 292 -29.65 -26.25 -70.72
N SER A 293 -29.23 -27.39 -70.13
CA SER A 293 -28.43 -28.49 -70.71
C SER A 293 -27.85 -28.32 -72.13
N THR A 294 -26.54 -28.57 -72.30
CA THR A 294 -26.05 -29.58 -73.27
C THR A 294 -24.58 -30.00 -73.04
N ASN A 295 -24.44 -31.32 -72.91
CA ASN A 295 -23.34 -32.24 -73.20
C ASN A 295 -22.09 -31.76 -73.99
N SER A 296 -20.87 -32.13 -73.54
CA SER A 296 -19.94 -33.00 -74.32
C SER A 296 -18.49 -33.05 -73.78
N GLY A 297 -17.99 -34.27 -73.53
CA GLY A 297 -16.77 -34.78 -74.20
C GLY A 297 -15.36 -34.33 -73.76
N LYS A 298 -14.77 -35.09 -72.83
CA LYS A 298 -13.40 -35.68 -72.82
C LYS A 298 -12.18 -34.88 -73.38
N LYS A 299 -11.13 -34.75 -72.53
CA LYS A 299 -9.69 -35.17 -72.70
C LYS A 299 -8.78 -34.27 -71.82
N ARG A 300 -8.05 -34.80 -70.83
CA ARG A 300 -6.73 -35.49 -70.87
C ARG A 300 -5.50 -34.55 -70.99
N TRP A 301 -4.80 -34.38 -69.85
CA TRP A 301 -3.34 -34.20 -69.62
C TRP A 301 -2.59 -32.96 -70.17
N LYS A 302 -2.06 -32.09 -69.28
CA LYS A 302 -0.62 -31.98 -68.83
C LYS A 302 -0.22 -30.55 -68.39
N LYS A 303 0.52 -30.51 -67.27
CA LYS A 303 1.64 -29.62 -66.86
C LYS A 303 1.52 -28.10 -67.11
N ARG A 304 1.67 -27.30 -66.05
CA ARG A 304 2.92 -26.58 -65.68
C ARG A 304 2.70 -25.73 -64.41
N LYS A 305 3.60 -25.85 -63.43
CA LYS A 305 3.86 -24.85 -62.37
C LYS A 305 5.01 -23.92 -62.80
N PRO A 306 5.06 -22.68 -62.31
CA PRO A 306 6.29 -22.04 -61.82
C PRO A 306 6.18 -21.77 -60.30
N ARG A 307 7.13 -22.19 -59.46
CA ARG A 307 8.32 -21.43 -58.96
C ARG A 307 7.94 -20.03 -58.46
N GLY A 308 8.24 -19.59 -57.23
CA GLY A 308 9.02 -20.13 -56.11
C GLY A 308 9.63 -18.94 -55.34
N ALA A 309 9.51 -18.91 -54.01
CA ALA A 309 10.33 -18.09 -53.13
C ALA A 309 10.49 -18.83 -51.80
N THR A 310 11.72 -19.28 -51.54
CA THR A 310 12.12 -20.03 -50.34
C THR A 310 13.08 -19.15 -49.57
N THR A 311 12.74 -18.77 -48.34
CA THR A 311 13.67 -18.12 -47.40
C THR A 311 14.00 -19.12 -46.29
N GLN A 312 15.26 -19.54 -46.25
CA GLN A 312 15.74 -20.65 -45.42
C GLN A 312 16.19 -20.14 -44.04
N LYS A 313 15.59 -20.70 -42.99
CA LYS A 313 16.00 -20.55 -41.58
C LYS A 313 17.35 -21.24 -41.33
N GLY A 314 18.35 -20.49 -40.88
CA GLY A 314 19.61 -21.02 -40.34
C GLY A 314 19.65 -20.95 -38.81
N LYS A 315 19.65 -22.11 -38.15
CA LYS A 315 19.90 -22.28 -36.71
C LYS A 315 21.38 -22.03 -36.41
N ARG A 316 21.70 -21.28 -35.35
CA ARG A 316 23.07 -21.22 -34.79
C ARG A 316 23.06 -21.66 -33.34
N GLN A 317 23.72 -22.79 -33.13
CA GLN A 317 23.98 -23.49 -31.87
C GLN A 317 25.30 -22.96 -31.30
N TRP A 318 25.31 -22.49 -30.05
CA TRP A 318 26.54 -22.12 -29.34
C TRP A 318 27.06 -23.34 -28.58
N GLY A 319 28.15 -23.92 -29.09
CA GLY A 319 28.95 -24.94 -28.43
C GLY A 319 30.31 -24.36 -28.03
N ALA A 320 30.73 -24.66 -26.81
CA ALA A 320 32.01 -24.28 -26.22
C ALA A 320 33.18 -25.05 -26.84
N THR A 321 34.33 -24.38 -27.02
CA THR A 321 35.64 -25.05 -27.02
C THR A 321 36.77 -24.13 -26.57
N LYS A 322 37.68 -24.74 -25.81
CA LYS A 322 38.92 -24.22 -25.20
C LYS A 322 39.95 -23.79 -26.25
N GLY A 323 40.73 -22.75 -25.93
CA GLY A 323 41.96 -22.40 -26.65
C GLY A 323 42.94 -21.65 -25.73
N LYS A 324 44.13 -22.20 -25.57
CA LYS A 324 45.22 -21.79 -24.68
C LYS A 324 45.91 -20.51 -25.18
N GLY A 325 46.37 -19.66 -24.25
CA GLY A 325 47.35 -18.60 -24.51
C GLY A 325 48.11 -18.25 -23.23
N ARG A 326 49.38 -18.65 -23.16
CA ARG A 326 50.34 -18.35 -22.08
C ARG A 326 50.94 -16.95 -22.29
N ALA A 327 51.09 -16.17 -21.22
CA ALA A 327 52.27 -15.33 -20.97
C ALA A 327 52.30 -14.95 -19.48
N ALA A 328 53.49 -15.06 -18.88
CA ALA A 328 53.76 -15.03 -17.44
C ALA A 328 54.29 -13.64 -16.99
N PRO A 329 54.94 -13.47 -15.81
CA PRO A 329 54.38 -12.66 -14.72
C PRO A 329 55.25 -11.43 -14.38
N LYS A 330 54.72 -10.52 -13.55
CA LYS A 330 55.55 -9.60 -12.76
C LYS A 330 55.30 -9.85 -11.27
N LYS A 331 56.35 -10.28 -10.57
CA LYS A 331 56.47 -10.33 -9.11
C LYS A 331 57.28 -9.13 -8.60
N SER A 332 57.21 -8.98 -7.28
CA SER A 332 58.08 -8.23 -6.35
C SER A 332 57.62 -6.79 -6.07
N ALA A 333 57.65 -6.28 -4.84
CA ALA A 333 58.24 -6.81 -3.61
C ALA A 333 57.43 -6.42 -2.35
N SER A 334 57.58 -7.28 -1.36
CA SER A 334 57.41 -7.07 0.08
C SER A 334 58.13 -5.82 0.59
N MET A 335 57.63 -5.21 1.67
CA MET A 335 58.44 -4.93 2.86
C MET A 335 57.58 -4.86 4.13
N SER A 336 58.10 -5.52 5.16
CA SER A 336 57.63 -5.63 6.53
C SER A 336 58.17 -4.49 7.40
N ALA A 337 57.43 -4.09 8.43
CA ALA A 337 57.92 -3.55 9.72
C ALA A 337 56.71 -3.55 10.67
N VAL A 338 56.61 -4.35 11.74
CA VAL A 338 57.42 -4.44 12.97
C VAL A 338 57.50 -3.11 13.73
N GLY A 339 57.04 -3.10 14.98
CA GLY A 339 57.30 -2.06 15.99
C GLY A 339 56.03 -1.55 16.68
N ALA A 340 55.49 -2.26 17.66
CA ALA A 340 55.85 -2.16 19.08
C ALA A 340 55.21 -0.96 19.81
N SER A 341 54.28 -1.31 20.70
CA SER A 341 54.13 -0.83 22.08
C SER A 341 54.34 0.66 22.38
N LYS A 342 53.23 1.35 22.71
CA LYS A 342 53.22 2.29 23.84
C LYS A 342 51.99 2.06 24.71
N ARG A 343 52.25 1.38 25.84
CA ARG A 343 51.46 1.54 27.06
C ARG A 343 51.51 3.01 27.45
N VAL A 344 50.36 3.61 27.74
CA VAL A 344 50.26 4.74 28.64
C VAL A 344 49.25 4.37 29.71
N ASN A 345 49.72 4.41 30.94
CA ASN A 345 49.03 4.09 32.17
C ASN A 345 48.96 5.42 32.95
N LEU A 346 47.77 5.92 33.27
CA LEU A 346 47.40 6.96 34.25
C LEU A 346 46.00 7.46 33.88
N ALA A 347 45.05 7.74 34.76
CA ALA A 347 45.00 7.66 36.21
C ALA A 347 43.51 7.65 36.60
N GLN A 348 43.25 7.08 37.76
CA GLN A 348 42.00 7.13 38.50
C GLN A 348 41.53 8.59 38.68
N TYR A 349 40.29 8.89 38.31
CA TYR A 349 39.58 10.05 38.85
C TYR A 349 38.61 9.59 39.93
N LYS A 350 39.02 9.83 41.18
CA LYS A 350 38.22 9.71 42.38
C LYS A 350 37.12 10.77 42.36
N ARG A 351 35.91 10.37 42.75
CA ARG A 351 34.83 11.25 43.23
C ARG A 351 35.30 11.96 44.50
N PRO A 352 34.96 13.25 44.71
CA PRO A 352 34.92 13.81 46.04
C PRO A 352 33.55 13.51 46.68
N GLU A 353 33.61 12.85 47.83
CA GLU A 353 32.56 12.89 48.85
C GLU A 353 32.63 14.25 49.55
N ALA A 354 31.47 14.87 49.79
CA ALA A 354 31.32 15.92 50.78
C ALA A 354 30.04 15.65 51.59
N ALA A 355 30.25 15.46 52.89
CA ALA A 355 29.26 15.53 53.96
C ALA A 355 28.41 16.81 53.82
N GLY A 356 27.11 16.82 54.06
CA GLY A 356 26.47 16.44 55.32
C GLY A 356 26.09 17.73 56.06
N THR A 357 24.87 18.22 55.85
CA THR A 357 24.19 19.12 56.80
C THR A 357 22.70 18.79 56.79
N ALA A 358 22.22 18.42 57.98
CA ALA A 358 20.82 18.22 58.28
C ALA A 358 20.10 19.56 58.34
N PHE A 359 18.93 19.66 57.70
CA PHE A 359 17.90 20.58 58.14
C PHE A 359 16.53 19.91 57.96
N SER A 360 15.85 19.79 59.10
CA SER A 360 14.47 19.36 59.25
C SER A 360 13.56 20.55 58.95
N SER A 361 12.58 20.36 58.08
CA SER A 361 11.30 21.07 58.16
C SER A 361 10.28 20.46 57.20
N ALA A 362 9.18 20.02 57.78
CA ALA A 362 8.02 19.45 57.12
C ALA A 362 7.27 20.47 56.25
N SER A 363 6.81 20.00 55.08
CA SER A 363 5.57 20.51 54.47
C SER A 363 5.04 19.46 53.49
N HIS A 364 3.94 18.82 53.87
CA HIS A 364 3.13 17.93 53.05
C HIS A 364 2.59 18.65 51.81
N LEU A 365 2.88 18.14 50.61
CA LEU A 365 2.17 18.45 49.37
C LEU A 365 1.59 17.14 48.80
N PRO A 366 0.29 17.08 48.47
CA PRO A 366 -0.36 15.83 48.07
C PRO A 366 0.00 15.45 46.63
N SER A 367 0.35 14.18 46.42
CA SER A 367 0.61 13.58 45.12
C SER A 367 -0.65 13.61 44.25
N ARG A 368 -0.65 14.39 43.16
CA ARG A 368 -1.62 14.23 42.07
C ARG A 368 -1.23 12.99 41.26
N LYS A 369 -1.99 11.90 41.46
CA LYS A 369 -1.97 10.75 40.54
C LYS A 369 -2.46 11.21 39.16
N PRO A 370 -1.88 10.75 38.04
CA PRO A 370 -2.43 11.01 36.71
C PRO A 370 -3.78 10.31 36.59
N ARG A 371 -4.85 11.07 36.31
CA ARG A 371 -6.16 10.51 35.92
C ARG A 371 -6.00 9.89 34.54
N LEU A 372 -5.94 8.57 34.48
CA LEU A 372 -6.27 7.84 33.26
C LEU A 372 -7.75 8.10 32.96
N LEU A 373 -8.05 8.64 31.77
CA LEU A 373 -9.41 8.76 31.28
C LEU A 373 -9.97 7.34 31.11
N ASN A 374 -11.01 7.00 31.86
CA ASN A 374 -11.74 5.75 31.64
C ASN A 374 -12.42 5.80 30.26
N ALA A 375 -12.46 4.65 29.58
CA ALA A 375 -13.22 4.49 28.36
C ALA A 375 -14.71 4.80 28.60
N PRO A 376 -15.42 5.47 27.68
CA PRO A 376 -16.84 5.71 27.80
C PRO A 376 -17.60 4.37 27.80
N ALA A 377 -18.58 4.24 28.70
CA ALA A 377 -19.41 3.05 28.79
C ALA A 377 -20.23 2.89 27.50
N PRO A 378 -20.42 1.66 26.99
CA PRO A 378 -21.28 1.42 25.84
C PRO A 378 -22.72 1.85 26.18
N ARG A 379 -23.33 2.64 25.30
CA ARG A 379 -24.75 3.01 25.45
C ARG A 379 -25.58 1.74 25.42
N SER A 380 -26.29 1.47 26.51
CA SER A 380 -27.31 0.43 26.55
C SER A 380 -28.35 0.72 25.47
N PHE A 381 -28.59 -0.26 24.60
CA PHE A 381 -29.71 -0.33 23.68
C PHE A 381 -31.00 0.09 24.40
N LEU A 382 -31.51 1.29 24.11
CA LEU A 382 -32.90 1.62 24.42
C LEU A 382 -33.76 0.95 23.36
N GLY A 383 -34.19 -0.27 23.68
CA GLY A 383 -35.29 -0.91 22.98
C GLY A 383 -36.59 -0.13 23.21
N GLY A 384 -37.33 0.06 22.11
CA GLY A 384 -38.79 0.00 22.04
C GLY A 384 -39.60 0.83 23.05
N GLY A 385 -40.05 1.99 22.60
CA GLY A 385 -41.19 2.70 23.20
C GLY A 385 -41.92 3.47 22.12
N GLY A 386 -42.92 2.83 21.49
CA GLY A 386 -43.84 3.51 20.59
C GLY A 386 -44.59 4.62 21.34
N GLY A 387 -44.53 5.82 20.79
CA GLY A 387 -45.28 6.98 21.28
C GLY A 387 -45.84 7.74 20.08
N THR A 388 -47.10 7.45 19.77
CA THR A 388 -47.96 8.27 18.92
C THR A 388 -48.07 9.69 19.50
N PHE A 389 -47.84 10.72 18.69
CA PHE A 389 -48.38 12.06 18.96
C PHE A 389 -48.71 12.75 17.62
N PHE A 390 -50.00 12.86 17.35
CA PHE A 390 -50.59 13.87 16.46
C PHE A 390 -50.57 15.22 17.16
N GLY A 391 -50.44 16.30 16.38
CA GLY A 391 -50.54 17.69 16.82
C GLY A 391 -49.94 18.62 15.78
#